data_AF-A0A6G3ZXI5-F1
#
_entry.id   AF-A0A6G3ZXI5-F1
#
_cell.length_a   1.000
_cell.length_b   1.000
_cell.length_c   1.000
_cell.angle_alpha   90.00
_cell.angle_beta   90.00
_cell.angle_gamma   90.00
#
_symmetry.space_group_name_H-M   'P 1'
#
loop_
_entity.id
_entity.type
_entity.pdbx_description
1 polymer ?
#
loop_
_entity_poly.entity_id
_entity_poly.type
_entity_poly.pdbx_seq_one_letter_code
_entity_poly.pdbx_strand_id
1 'polypeptide(L)' 'MNLRSQIGVWIVILFIEFLYFYALIHEPHVSEEVIFMVSLIAATLVVGGMAVLKSKEV' A
#
# COMPACT_ATOMS: atom_id res chain seq x y z
N MET A 1 4.18 -10.95 16.57
CA MET A 1 3.06 -10.85 15.61
C MET A 1 3.28 -11.90 14.53
N ASN A 2 2.31 -12.77 14.24
CA ASN A 2 2.49 -13.85 13.27
C ASN A 2 2.62 -13.28 11.84
N LEU A 3 3.40 -13.93 10.97
CA LEU A 3 3.62 -13.49 9.58
C LEU A 3 2.30 -13.31 8.81
N ARG A 4 1.34 -14.22 9.04
CA ARG A 4 -0.03 -14.11 8.48
C ARG A 4 -0.76 -12.85 8.94
N SER A 5 -0.57 -12.44 10.19
CA SER A 5 -1.15 -11.21 10.73
C SER A 5 -0.47 -9.97 10.14
N GLN A 6 0.84 -10.01 9.90
CA GLN A 6 1.57 -8.93 9.21
C GLN A 6 1.09 -8.76 7.77
N ILE A 7 0.92 -9.84 7.02
CA ILE A 7 0.38 -9.80 5.65
C ILE A 7 -1.06 -9.27 5.65
N GLY A 8 -1.88 -9.70 6.62
CA GLY A 8 -3.25 -9.18 6.77
C GLY A 8 -3.28 -7.67 7.02
N VAL A 9 -2.46 -7.17 7.95
CA VAL A 9 -2.34 -5.72 8.21
C VAL A 9 -1.84 -4.97 6.98
N TRP A 10 -0.86 -5.52 6.26
CA TRP A 10 -0.35 -4.93 5.03
C TRP A 10 -1.45 -4.77 3.96
N ILE A 11 -2.28 -5.78 3.74
CA ILE A 11 -3.40 -5.69 2.79
C ILE A 11 -4.39 -4.60 3.21
N VAL A 12 -4.69 -4.49 4.50
CA VAL A 12 -5.58 -3.45 5.04
C VAL A 12 -5.02 -2.05 4.79
N ILE A 13 -3.72 -1.84 5.02
CA ILE A 13 -3.04 -0.56 4.74
C ILE A 13 -3.15 -0.23 3.24
N LEU A 14 -2.81 -1.18 2.37
CA LEU A 14 -2.88 -0.99 0.93
C LEU A 14 -4.31 -0.64 0.47
N PHE A 15 -5.33 -1.30 1.04
CA PHE A 15 -6.72 -1.00 0.74
C PHE A 15 -7.12 0.44 1.14
N ILE A 16 -6.68 0.91 2.30
CA ILE A 16 -6.93 2.29 2.76
C ILE A 16 -6.24 3.29 1.82
N GLU A 17 -5.01 3.03 1.39
CA GLU A 17 -4.29 3.86 0.43
C GLU A 17 -5.05 3.97 -0.90
N PHE A 18 -5.62 2.86 -1.39
CA PHE A 18 -6.44 2.87 -2.60
C PHE A 18 -7.74 3.65 -2.45
N LEU A 19 -8.41 3.58 -1.29
CA LEU A 19 -9.60 4.39 -1.01
C LEU A 19 -9.26 5.89 -1.01
N TYR A 20 -8.14 6.27 -0.39
CA TYR A 20 -7.69 7.65 -0.38
C TYR A 20 -7.29 8.13 -1.77
N PHE A 21 -6.58 7.30 -2.52
CA PHE A 21 -6.22 7.60 -3.91
C PHE A 21 -7.47 7.75 -4.79
N TYR A 22 -8.48 6.90 -4.61
CA TYR A 22 -9.77 7.00 -5.29
C TYR A 22 -10.47 8.34 -4.98
N ALA A 23 -10.48 8.78 -3.73
CA ALA A 23 -11.01 10.09 -3.37
C ALA A 23 -10.21 11.22 -4.03
N LEU A 24 -8.88 11.15 -3.97
CA LEU A 24 -7.97 12.17 -4.52
C LEU A 24 -8.18 12.39 -6.02
N ILE A 25 -8.38 11.33 -6.80
CA ILE A 25 -8.59 11.47 -8.26
C ILE A 25 -9.96 12.09 -8.63
N HIS A 26 -10.95 12.04 -7.72
CA HIS A 26 -12.28 12.62 -7.94
C HIS A 26 -12.42 14.04 -7.40
N GLU A 27 -11.48 14.48 -6.57
CA GLU A 27 -11.44 15.82 -6.01
C GLU A 27 -10.42 16.69 -6.77
N PRO A 28 -10.54 18.02 -6.74
CA PRO A 28 -9.51 18.91 -7.26
C PRO A 28 -8.22 18.70 -6.47
N HIS A 29 -7.20 18.17 -7.13
CA HIS A 29 -5.92 17.81 -6.53
C HIS A 29 -4.77 18.54 -7.22
N VAL A 30 -3.67 18.73 -6.51
CA VAL A 30 -2.41 19.18 -7.09
C VAL A 30 -1.54 17.97 -7.50
N SER A 31 -0.73 18.13 -8.53
CA SER A 31 0.11 17.03 -9.06
C SER A 31 1.05 16.44 -7.99
N GLU A 32 1.50 17.24 -7.03
CA GLU A 32 2.38 16.79 -5.94
C GLU A 32 1.70 15.76 -5.02
N GLU A 33 0.41 15.94 -4.72
CA GLU A 33 -0.37 15.00 -3.89
C GLU A 33 -0.55 13.64 -4.59
N VAL A 34 -0.78 13.66 -5.91
CA VAL A 34 -0.90 12.43 -6.71
C VAL A 34 0.43 11.68 -6.74
N ILE A 35 1.54 12.38 -6.98
CA ILE A 35 2.89 11.78 -6.99
C ILE A 35 3.20 11.18 -5.63
N PHE A 36 2.87 11.87 -4.54
CA PHE A 36 3.05 11.35 -3.19
C PHE A 36 2.25 10.07 -2.96
N MET A 37 0.95 10.04 -3.28
CA MET A 37 0.12 8.85 -3.05
C MET A 37 0.54 7.66 -3.92
N VAL A 38 0.90 7.90 -5.19
CA VAL A 38 1.43 6.84 -6.06
C VAL A 38 2.74 6.28 -5.50
N SER A 39 3.63 7.15 -5.01
CA SER A 39 4.89 6.74 -4.39
C SER A 39 4.68 5.95 -3.10
N LEU A 40 3.69 6.35 -2.28
CA LEU A 40 3.30 5.64 -1.06
C LEU A 40 2.77 4.23 -1.37
N ILE A 41 1.83 4.11 -2.31
CA ILE A 41 1.29 2.82 -2.77
C ILE A 41 2.42 1.92 -3.30
N ALA A 42 3.33 2.47 -4.10
CA ALA A 42 4.48 1.72 -4.62
C ALA A 42 5.39 1.21 -3.49
N ALA A 43 5.69 2.04 -2.49
CA ALA A 43 6.46 1.63 -1.32
C ALA A 43 5.75 0.52 -0.52
N THR A 44 4.45 0.65 -0.29
CA THR A 44 3.64 -0.35 0.40
C THR A 44 3.62 -1.68 -0.36
N LEU A 45 3.50 -1.66 -1.69
CA LEU A 45 3.60 -2.85 -2.54
C LEU A 45 4.97 -3.53 -2.45
N VAL A 46 6.07 -2.77 -2.45
CA VAL A 46 7.43 -3.33 -2.32
C VAL A 46 7.60 -4.01 -0.96
N VAL A 47 7.20 -3.35 0.14
CA VAL A 47 7.33 -3.90 1.49
C VAL A 47 6.51 -5.19 1.64
N GLY A 48 5.27 -5.18 1.16
CA GLY A 48 4.41 -6.37 1.18
C GLY A 48 4.91 -7.50 0.30
N GLY A 49 5.36 -7.18 -0.91
CA GLY A 49 5.94 -8.14 -1.84
C GLY A 49 7.14 -8.86 -1.23
N MET A 50 8.05 -8.12 -0.58
CA MET A 50 9.18 -8.69 0.13
C MET A 50 8.74 -9.59 1.31
N ALA A 51 7.72 -9.18 2.07
CA ALA A 51 7.18 -9.99 3.16
C ALA A 51 6.56 -11.31 2.66
N VAL A 52 5.88 -11.28 1.51
CA VAL A 52 5.29 -12.48 0.87
C VAL A 52 6.36 -13.39 0.29
N LEU A 53 7.39 -12.86 -0.35
CA LEU A 53 8.52 -13.64 -0.85
C LEU A 53 9.23 -14.37 0.29
N LYS A 54 9.56 -13.65 1.36
CA LYS A 54 10.15 -14.24 2.56
C LYS A 54 9.26 -15.32 3.20
N SER A 55 7.94 -15.15 3.13
CA SER A 55 6.98 -16.16 3.61
C SER A 55 6.97 -17.46 2.82
N LYS A 56 7.42 -17.45 1.56
CA LYS A 56 7.48 -18.64 0.71
C LYS A 56 8.80 -19.41 0.85
N GLU A 57 9.85 -18.75 1.32
CA GLU A 57 11.17 -19.34 1.54
C GLU A 57 11.31 -20.06 2.90
N VAL A 58 10.35 -19.85 3.81
CA VAL A 58 10.27 -20.49 5.15
C VAL A 58 9.23 -21.59 5.15
#